data_AF-A0A383E953-F1
#
_entry.id   AF-A0A383E953-F1
#
_cell.length_a   1.000
_cell.length_b   1.000
_cell.length_c   1.000
_cell.angle_alpha   90.00
_cell.angle_beta   90.00
_cell.angle_gamma   90.00
#
_symmetry.space_group_name_H-M   'P 1'
#
loop_
_entity.id
_entity.type
_entity.pdbx_description
1 polymer ?
#
loop_
_entity_poly.entity_id
_entity_poly.type
_entity_poly.pdbx_seq_one_letter_code
_entity_poly.pdbx_strand_id
1 'polypeptide(L)'
;IDIGDKYLLVKTDPITFTSDNLGWYLVNVNINDICTMGGDPKWLLVTLLFNPQTTEKQIKVIFDGIRNSCKKMNISLVGGHTEITPQVNSPIAIGCLLGEVPKNQLIKTSGAKIGDDILITKFIGLEGTSILANDIKSKNLKIDNQIIDNAIHFLYNPGISILPESKIAINTIEVTSMHDPTEGGLITGLEELALASNKGMEINYAKIPIKQETSIICKKLNLNPLGLISSG
;
A
#
# COMPACT_ATOMS: atom_id res chain seq x y z
N ILE A 1 15.65 -8.63 11.55
CA ILE A 1 17.08 -8.86 11.88
C ILE A 1 17.30 -8.40 13.32
N ASP A 2 17.88 -9.22 14.19
CA ASP A 2 18.18 -8.82 15.58
C ASP A 2 19.36 -7.83 15.58
N ILE A 3 19.16 -6.65 16.16
CA ILE A 3 20.17 -5.59 16.26
C ILE A 3 20.45 -5.19 17.73
N GLY A 4 20.12 -6.07 18.68
CA GLY A 4 20.35 -5.84 20.11
C GLY A 4 19.06 -5.62 20.87
N ASP A 5 18.69 -4.37 21.12
CA ASP A 5 17.46 -3.99 21.85
C ASP A 5 16.20 -4.05 20.98
N LYS A 6 16.36 -4.04 19.65
CA LYS A 6 15.27 -4.03 18.66
C LYS A 6 15.46 -5.07 17.56
N TYR A 7 14.43 -5.22 16.74
CA TYR A 7 14.56 -5.81 15.42
C TYR A 7 14.63 -4.71 14.36
N LEU A 8 15.57 -4.84 13.42
CA LEU A 8 15.57 -4.15 12.15
C LEU A 8 14.65 -4.90 11.17
N LEU A 9 13.66 -4.19 10.67
CA LEU A 9 12.74 -4.63 9.64
C LEU A 9 13.25 -4.19 8.28
N VAL A 10 13.11 -5.06 7.27
CA VAL A 10 13.54 -4.80 5.90
C VAL A 10 12.43 -5.29 4.98
N LYS A 11 11.85 -4.37 4.21
CA LYS A 11 10.77 -4.62 3.26
C LYS A 11 11.14 -4.06 1.90
N THR A 12 10.66 -4.68 0.84
CA THR A 12 10.87 -4.19 -0.52
C THR A 12 9.61 -4.36 -1.33
N ASP A 13 9.21 -3.29 -2.02
CA ASP A 13 8.01 -3.30 -2.84
C ASP A 13 8.22 -2.43 -4.11
N PRO A 14 8.01 -2.99 -5.31
CA PRO A 14 8.05 -2.25 -6.57
C PRO A 14 6.70 -1.62 -6.93
N ILE A 15 6.74 -0.39 -7.44
CA ILE A 15 5.60 0.24 -8.12
C ILE A 15 5.79 0.10 -9.63
N THR A 16 4.92 -0.69 -10.25
CA THR A 16 5.01 -1.08 -11.67
C THR A 16 3.78 -0.71 -12.49
N PHE A 17 2.66 -0.40 -11.83
CA PHE A 17 1.35 -0.21 -12.48
C PHE A 17 1.05 1.24 -12.87
N THR A 18 1.81 2.22 -12.36
CA THR A 18 1.58 3.65 -12.66
C THR A 18 2.88 4.44 -12.73
N SER A 19 2.98 5.37 -13.68
CA SER A 19 4.00 6.42 -13.68
C SER A 19 3.54 7.70 -12.98
N ASP A 20 2.22 7.88 -12.83
CA ASP A 20 1.64 9.06 -12.21
C ASP A 20 1.77 8.93 -10.69
N ASN A 21 2.30 9.98 -10.06
CA ASN A 21 2.60 10.02 -8.63
C ASN A 21 3.50 8.85 -8.15
N LEU A 22 4.31 8.27 -9.04
CA LEU A 22 5.17 7.11 -8.76
C LEU A 22 5.99 7.27 -7.46
N GLY A 23 6.63 8.43 -7.28
CA GLY A 23 7.42 8.72 -6.09
C GLY A 23 6.62 8.78 -4.79
N TRP A 24 5.36 9.21 -4.85
CA TRP A 24 4.46 9.21 -3.69
C TRP A 24 3.98 7.79 -3.37
N TYR A 25 3.57 7.03 -4.39
CA TYR A 25 3.16 5.64 -4.22
C TYR A 25 4.27 4.81 -3.59
N LEU A 26 5.47 4.89 -4.14
CA LEU A 26 6.66 4.18 -3.67
C LEU A 26 6.83 4.30 -2.15
N VAL A 27 6.79 5.54 -1.65
CA VAL A 27 7.00 5.81 -0.23
C VAL A 27 5.84 5.29 0.62
N ASN A 28 4.58 5.54 0.22
CA ASN A 28 3.43 5.16 1.05
C ASN A 28 3.24 3.64 1.11
N VAL A 29 3.38 2.94 -0.01
CA VAL A 29 3.25 1.47 -0.06
C VAL A 29 4.32 0.81 0.80
N ASN A 30 5.60 1.18 0.61
CA ASN A 30 6.69 0.62 1.41
C ASN A 30 6.54 0.93 2.92
N ILE A 31 5.96 2.09 3.29
CA ILE A 31 5.66 2.43 4.69
C ILE A 31 4.66 1.47 5.30
N ASN A 32 3.58 1.19 4.58
CA ASN A 32 2.50 0.32 5.06
C ASN A 32 3.04 -1.07 5.37
N ASP A 33 3.95 -1.54 4.53
CA ASP A 33 4.68 -2.79 4.66
C ASP A 33 5.49 -2.92 5.97
N ILE A 34 6.10 -1.82 6.43
CA ILE A 34 6.78 -1.76 7.74
C ILE A 34 5.76 -1.66 8.89
N CYS A 35 4.67 -0.92 8.67
CA CYS A 35 3.62 -0.73 9.66
C CYS A 35 2.91 -2.03 10.02
N THR A 36 2.71 -2.94 9.06
CA THR A 36 2.09 -4.26 9.30
C THR A 36 2.91 -5.16 10.23
N MET A 37 4.19 -4.85 10.43
CA MET A 37 5.06 -5.55 11.39
C MET A 37 5.16 -4.85 12.74
N GLY A 38 4.40 -3.78 12.95
CA GLY A 38 4.47 -2.92 14.13
C GLY A 38 5.66 -1.96 14.14
N GLY A 39 6.34 -1.80 13.01
CA GLY A 39 7.57 -1.04 12.91
C GLY A 39 7.38 0.47 12.73
N ASP A 40 8.39 1.22 13.16
CA ASP A 40 8.55 2.63 12.79
C ASP A 40 9.49 2.73 11.58
N PRO A 41 9.02 3.19 10.41
CA PRO A 41 9.85 3.33 9.21
C PRO A 41 10.90 4.44 9.38
N LYS A 42 12.13 4.19 8.91
CA LYS A 42 13.27 5.10 9.15
C LYS A 42 14.05 5.47 7.90
N TRP A 43 14.42 4.48 7.08
CA TRP A 43 15.39 4.66 6.00
C TRP A 43 14.92 4.00 4.73
N LEU A 44 14.82 4.78 3.66
CA LEU A 44 14.44 4.32 2.33
C LEU A 44 15.66 4.28 1.41
N LEU A 45 15.81 3.17 0.70
CA LEU A 45 16.62 3.09 -0.51
C LEU A 45 15.70 2.96 -1.72
N VAL A 46 16.07 3.60 -2.83
CA VAL A 46 15.26 3.60 -4.04
C VAL A 46 16.08 3.20 -5.26
N THR A 47 15.61 2.22 -6.01
CA THR A 47 16.08 1.96 -7.38
C THR A 47 15.06 2.48 -8.38
N LEU A 48 15.48 3.36 -9.28
CA LEU A 48 14.66 3.91 -10.36
C LEU A 48 15.15 3.39 -11.70
N LEU A 49 14.25 2.78 -12.46
CA LEU A 49 14.51 2.33 -13.82
C LEU A 49 13.66 3.17 -14.76
N PHE A 50 14.31 3.90 -15.65
CA PHE A 50 13.67 4.77 -16.63
C PHE A 50 13.81 4.21 -18.03
N ASN A 51 12.76 4.31 -18.84
CA ASN A 51 12.87 4.06 -20.27
C ASN A 51 13.55 5.26 -20.97
N PRO A 52 14.21 5.08 -22.13
CA PRO A 52 14.95 6.15 -22.81
C PRO A 52 14.12 7.38 -23.20
N GLN A 53 12.80 7.24 -23.26
CA GLN A 53 11.86 8.34 -23.57
C GLN A 53 11.49 9.18 -22.33
N THR A 54 11.92 8.80 -21.12
CA THR A 54 11.63 9.55 -19.90
C THR A 54 12.31 10.91 -19.95
N THR A 55 11.52 11.96 -19.84
CA THR A 55 12.03 13.34 -19.84
C THR A 55 12.62 13.74 -18.48
N GLU A 56 13.54 14.70 -18.49
CA GLU A 56 14.08 15.30 -17.25
C GLU A 56 12.97 15.83 -16.33
N LYS A 57 11.92 16.42 -16.91
CA LYS A 57 10.76 16.91 -16.16
C LYS A 57 10.04 15.78 -15.42
N GLN A 58 9.83 14.62 -16.07
CA GLN A 58 9.20 13.46 -15.43
C GLN A 58 10.09 12.92 -14.30
N ILE A 59 11.40 12.79 -14.54
CA ILE A 59 12.36 12.37 -13.52
C ILE A 59 12.29 13.31 -12.31
N LYS A 60 12.31 14.63 -12.55
CA LYS A 60 12.21 15.64 -11.48
C LYS A 60 10.92 15.50 -10.66
N VAL A 61 9.77 15.30 -11.31
CA VAL A 61 8.48 15.08 -10.63
C VAL A 61 8.54 13.84 -9.73
N ILE A 62 9.16 12.75 -10.19
CA ILE A 62 9.29 11.51 -9.42
C ILE A 62 10.17 11.72 -8.19
N PHE A 63 11.35 12.33 -8.36
CA PHE A 63 12.25 12.64 -7.24
C PHE A 63 11.63 13.62 -6.24
N ASP A 64 10.95 14.67 -6.71
CA ASP A 64 10.25 15.61 -5.85
C ASP A 64 9.14 14.89 -5.06
N GLY A 65 8.42 13.96 -5.70
CA GLY A 65 7.42 13.09 -5.06
C GLY A 65 8.00 12.22 -3.94
N ILE A 66 9.14 11.56 -4.19
CA ILE A 66 9.86 10.77 -3.17
C ILE A 66 10.29 11.68 -2.02
N ARG A 67 10.99 12.78 -2.32
CA ARG A 67 11.54 13.71 -1.32
C ARG A 67 10.45 14.29 -0.44
N ASN A 68 9.35 14.76 -1.03
CA ASN A 68 8.24 15.35 -0.30
C ASN A 68 7.53 14.31 0.58
N SER A 69 7.35 13.09 0.07
CA SER A 69 6.71 12.01 0.84
C SER A 69 7.60 11.56 2.00
N CYS A 70 8.90 11.35 1.78
CA CYS A 70 9.87 11.06 2.84
C CYS A 70 9.88 12.16 3.91
N LYS A 71 9.91 13.43 3.51
CA LYS A 71 9.85 14.57 4.45
C LYS A 71 8.55 14.57 5.27
N LYS A 72 7.41 14.33 4.62
CA LYS A 72 6.09 14.29 5.30
C LYS A 72 6.01 13.16 6.31
N MET A 73 6.63 12.02 6.00
CA MET A 73 6.59 10.80 6.83
C MET A 73 7.78 10.67 7.78
N ASN A 74 8.66 11.67 7.84
CA ASN A 74 9.88 11.68 8.67
C ASN A 74 10.82 10.48 8.40
N ILE A 75 11.00 10.14 7.12
CA ILE A 75 11.88 9.06 6.64
C ILE A 75 13.08 9.68 5.93
N SER A 76 14.26 9.09 6.10
CA SER A 76 15.47 9.49 5.38
C SER A 76 15.62 8.67 4.11
N LEU A 77 15.74 9.32 2.96
CA LEU A 77 16.24 8.69 1.73
C LEU A 77 17.76 8.56 1.87
N VAL A 78 18.27 7.34 2.10
CA VAL A 78 19.69 7.11 2.46
C VAL A 78 20.55 6.54 1.34
N GLY A 79 19.94 6.13 0.23
CA GLY A 79 20.68 5.55 -0.88
C GLY A 79 19.78 5.15 -2.02
N GLY A 80 20.37 4.64 -3.09
CA GLY A 80 19.63 4.21 -4.25
C GLY A 80 20.47 4.00 -5.48
N HIS A 81 19.80 3.62 -6.57
CA HIS A 81 20.36 3.50 -7.90
C HIS A 81 19.41 4.13 -8.92
N THR A 82 19.97 4.62 -10.03
CA THR A 82 19.17 5.14 -11.13
C THR A 82 19.77 4.68 -12.44
N GLU A 83 18.95 4.07 -13.28
CA GLU A 83 19.36 3.53 -14.56
C GLU A 83 18.38 3.96 -15.65
N ILE A 84 18.91 4.24 -16.84
CA ILE A 84 18.13 4.39 -18.07
C ILE A 84 18.35 3.12 -18.89
N THR A 85 17.27 2.39 -19.18
CA THR A 85 17.34 1.10 -19.86
C THR A 85 16.16 0.91 -20.82
N PRO A 86 16.39 0.40 -22.05
CA PRO A 86 15.30 0.11 -23.00
C PRO A 86 14.47 -1.13 -22.60
N GLN A 87 14.82 -1.81 -21.50
CA GLN A 87 14.15 -3.03 -21.04
C GLN A 87 12.83 -2.78 -20.29
N VAL A 88 12.56 -1.53 -19.90
CA VAL A 88 11.30 -1.13 -19.26
C VAL A 88 10.48 -0.29 -20.23
N ASN A 89 9.16 -0.51 -20.26
CA ASN A 89 8.24 0.24 -21.13
C ASN A 89 7.84 1.60 -20.54
N SER A 90 7.94 1.73 -19.22
CA SER A 90 7.60 2.92 -18.43
C SER A 90 8.52 2.99 -17.21
N PRO A 91 8.60 4.15 -16.53
CA PRO A 91 9.34 4.26 -15.28
C PRO A 91 8.87 3.22 -14.24
N ILE A 92 9.83 2.54 -13.60
CA ILE A 92 9.60 1.62 -12.48
C ILE A 92 10.38 2.16 -11.29
N ALA A 93 9.77 2.13 -10.11
CA ALA A 93 10.43 2.46 -8.86
C ALA A 93 10.38 1.27 -7.91
N ILE A 94 11.52 0.90 -7.33
CA ILE A 94 11.64 -0.18 -6.36
C ILE A 94 12.11 0.42 -5.04
N GLY A 95 11.31 0.27 -4.00
CA GLY A 95 11.63 0.71 -2.66
C GLY A 95 12.25 -0.44 -1.87
N CYS A 96 13.24 -0.11 -1.05
CA CYS A 96 13.66 -0.95 0.05
C CYS A 96 13.61 -0.09 1.31
N LEU A 97 12.61 -0.33 2.15
CA LEU A 97 12.40 0.45 3.36
C LEU A 97 12.85 -0.35 4.57
N LEU A 98 13.63 0.32 5.41
CA LEU A 98 14.10 -0.19 6.67
C LEU A 98 13.39 0.56 7.80
N GLY A 99 13.00 -0.19 8.82
CA GLY A 99 12.37 0.32 10.02
C GLY A 99 12.84 -0.43 11.25
N GLU A 100 12.47 0.07 12.42
CA GLU A 100 12.80 -0.57 13.69
C GLU A 100 11.53 -0.95 14.44
N VAL A 101 11.58 -2.05 15.18
CA VAL A 101 10.50 -2.44 16.09
C VAL A 101 11.10 -2.97 17.41
N PRO A 102 10.59 -2.55 18.57
CA PRO A 102 10.93 -3.18 19.84
C PRO A 102 10.63 -4.68 19.81
N LYS A 103 11.48 -5.50 20.43
CA LYS A 103 11.35 -6.96 20.34
C LYS A 103 9.99 -7.49 20.82
N ASN A 104 9.39 -6.83 21.81
CA ASN A 104 8.08 -7.16 22.37
C ASN A 104 6.89 -6.57 21.58
N GLN A 105 7.13 -5.81 20.52
CA GLN A 105 6.10 -5.18 19.67
C GLN A 105 6.11 -5.71 18.24
N LEU A 106 6.97 -6.69 17.93
CA LEU A 106 7.00 -7.30 16.60
C LEU A 106 5.68 -8.03 16.34
N ILE A 107 4.95 -7.56 15.33
CA ILE A 107 3.74 -8.21 14.85
C ILE A 107 4.11 -9.13 13.68
N LYS A 108 3.54 -10.33 13.69
CA LYS A 108 3.73 -11.32 12.62
C LYS A 108 2.38 -11.69 12.05
N THR A 109 2.32 -11.87 10.73
CA THR A 109 1.15 -12.39 10.02
C THR A 109 0.67 -13.74 10.59
N SER A 110 1.60 -14.57 11.09
CA SER A 110 1.30 -15.87 11.70
C SER A 110 0.82 -15.82 13.15
N GLY A 111 0.71 -14.63 13.76
CA GLY A 111 0.41 -14.48 15.19
C GLY A 111 -1.05 -14.62 15.58
N ALA A 112 -1.97 -14.78 14.61
CA ALA A 112 -3.42 -14.83 14.87
C ALA A 112 -3.80 -16.03 15.76
N LYS A 113 -4.72 -15.80 16.70
CA LYS A 113 -5.17 -16.76 17.71
C LYS A 113 -6.66 -17.07 17.54
N ILE A 114 -7.10 -18.19 18.11
CA ILE A 114 -8.53 -18.52 18.17
C ILE A 114 -9.23 -17.55 19.11
N GLY A 115 -10.32 -16.96 18.64
CA GLY A 115 -11.10 -15.97 19.40
C GLY A 115 -10.70 -14.52 19.14
N ASP A 116 -9.69 -14.27 18.29
CA ASP A 116 -9.35 -12.92 17.86
C ASP A 116 -10.48 -12.31 17.01
N ASP A 117 -10.73 -11.01 17.21
CA ASP A 117 -11.55 -10.20 16.31
C ASP A 117 -10.75 -9.79 15.07
N ILE A 118 -11.41 -9.78 13.90
CA ILE A 118 -10.81 -9.31 12.63
C ILE A 118 -11.28 -7.88 12.37
N LEU A 119 -10.33 -6.97 12.27
CA LEU A 119 -10.57 -5.54 12.06
C LEU A 119 -9.99 -5.09 10.72
N ILE A 120 -10.69 -4.17 10.07
CA ILE A 120 -10.17 -3.41 8.93
C ILE A 120 -10.30 -1.92 9.27
N THR A 121 -9.23 -1.17 9.03
CA THR A 121 -9.14 0.24 9.46
C THR A 121 -9.80 1.19 8.47
N LYS A 122 -9.93 0.78 7.20
CA LYS A 122 -10.43 1.60 6.08
C LYS A 122 -11.36 0.81 5.17
N PHE A 123 -11.83 1.48 4.12
CA PHE A 123 -12.58 0.86 3.03
C PHE A 123 -11.65 0.00 2.17
N ILE A 124 -12.15 -1.12 1.65
CA ILE A 124 -11.38 -1.96 0.73
C ILE A 124 -11.33 -1.37 -0.68
N GLY A 125 -10.30 -1.76 -1.42
CA GLY A 125 -10.15 -1.48 -2.84
C GLY A 125 -9.92 -0.01 -3.16
N LEU A 126 -9.49 0.82 -2.19
CA LEU A 126 -9.31 2.26 -2.38
C LEU A 126 -8.32 2.58 -3.50
N GLU A 127 -7.16 1.93 -3.48
CA GLU A 127 -6.14 2.09 -4.51
C GLU A 127 -6.62 1.57 -5.87
N GLY A 128 -7.10 0.33 -5.92
CA GLY A 128 -7.60 -0.28 -7.16
C GLY A 128 -8.72 0.54 -7.77
N THR A 129 -9.61 1.10 -6.95
CA THR A 129 -10.67 2.00 -7.41
C THR A 129 -10.11 3.27 -8.03
N SER A 130 -9.09 3.89 -7.43
CA SER A 130 -8.43 5.08 -7.99
C SER A 130 -7.72 4.78 -9.32
N ILE A 131 -7.00 3.65 -9.39
CA ILE A 131 -6.33 3.20 -10.62
C ILE A 131 -7.37 3.01 -11.74
N LEU A 132 -8.44 2.24 -11.45
CA LEU A 132 -9.51 2.00 -12.41
C LEU A 132 -10.23 3.29 -12.83
N ALA A 133 -10.41 4.24 -11.92
CA ALA A 133 -11.04 5.52 -12.23
C ALA A 133 -10.19 6.37 -13.20
N ASN A 134 -8.87 6.43 -13.01
CA ASN A 134 -7.95 7.07 -13.96
C ASN A 134 -8.01 6.38 -15.33
N ASP A 135 -8.06 5.05 -15.35
CA ASP A 135 -8.20 4.24 -16.56
C ASP A 135 -9.51 4.51 -17.31
N ILE A 136 -10.62 4.59 -16.58
CA ILE A 136 -11.95 4.94 -17.12
C ILE A 136 -11.94 6.35 -17.71
N LYS A 137 -11.33 7.31 -17.01
CA LYS A 137 -11.22 8.70 -17.44
C LYS A 137 -10.43 8.81 -18.74
N SER A 138 -9.30 8.13 -18.86
CA SER A 138 -8.49 8.13 -20.09
C SER A 138 -9.18 7.45 -21.27
N LYS A 139 -9.96 6.39 -21.01
CA LYS A 139 -10.72 5.62 -22.01
C LYS A 139 -12.10 6.20 -22.34
N ASN A 140 -12.51 7.31 -21.71
CA ASN A 140 -13.82 7.95 -21.88
C ASN A 140 -15.02 6.98 -21.71
N LEU A 141 -14.94 6.06 -20.75
CA LEU A 141 -16.06 5.14 -20.48
C LEU A 141 -17.20 5.89 -19.77
N LYS A 142 -18.44 5.55 -20.13
CA LYS A 142 -19.65 6.18 -19.58
C LYS A 142 -19.89 5.78 -18.11
N ILE A 143 -19.31 6.55 -17.20
CA ILE A 143 -19.63 6.65 -15.76
C ILE A 143 -19.76 8.14 -15.44
N ASP A 144 -20.54 8.48 -14.43
CA ASP A 144 -20.66 9.86 -13.96
C ASP A 144 -19.29 10.44 -13.55
N ASN A 145 -18.98 11.66 -14.02
CA ASN A 145 -17.67 12.27 -13.80
C ASN A 145 -17.40 12.56 -12.32
N GLN A 146 -18.43 12.87 -11.53
CA GLN A 146 -18.25 13.11 -10.09
C GLN A 146 -17.80 11.83 -9.38
N ILE A 147 -18.34 10.67 -9.76
CA ILE A 147 -17.91 9.37 -9.23
C ILE A 147 -16.43 9.12 -9.55
N ILE A 148 -16.03 9.38 -10.80
CA ILE A 148 -14.64 9.17 -11.24
C ILE A 148 -13.68 10.10 -10.52
N ASP A 149 -13.99 11.39 -10.43
CA ASP A 149 -13.12 12.37 -9.78
C ASP A 149 -13.02 12.10 -8.26
N ASN A 150 -14.12 11.69 -7.60
CA ASN A 150 -14.09 11.23 -6.21
C ASN A 150 -13.19 9.99 -6.02
N ALA A 151 -13.34 9.00 -6.89
CA ALA A 151 -12.59 7.75 -6.85
C ALA A 151 -11.07 7.96 -7.01
N ILE A 152 -10.66 8.84 -7.94
CA ILE A 152 -9.25 9.21 -8.13
C ILE A 152 -8.67 9.81 -6.84
N HIS A 153 -9.48 10.56 -6.10
CA HIS A 153 -9.06 11.21 -4.86
C HIS A 153 -8.90 10.23 -3.67
N PHE A 154 -9.31 8.97 -3.79
CA PHE A 154 -9.20 7.98 -2.70
C PHE A 154 -7.77 7.77 -2.20
N LEU A 155 -6.76 8.02 -3.05
CA LEU A 155 -5.34 7.96 -2.68
C LEU A 155 -4.94 8.99 -1.62
N TYR A 156 -5.67 10.09 -1.52
CA TYR A 156 -5.39 11.18 -0.59
C TYR A 156 -6.46 11.33 0.50
N ASN A 157 -7.71 11.00 0.18
CA ASN A 157 -8.82 10.98 1.12
C ASN A 157 -9.80 9.86 0.75
N PRO A 158 -9.92 8.79 1.55
CA PRO A 158 -9.36 8.64 2.90
C PRO A 158 -7.84 8.36 2.94
N GLY A 159 -7.23 8.06 1.80
CA GLY A 159 -5.80 7.79 1.68
C GLY A 159 -5.43 6.34 2.00
N ILE A 160 -4.35 5.86 1.39
CA ILE A 160 -3.90 4.45 1.50
C ILE A 160 -2.92 4.20 2.65
N SER A 161 -2.30 5.25 3.22
CA SER A 161 -1.33 5.05 4.31
C SER A 161 -2.02 4.57 5.58
N ILE A 162 -1.54 3.50 6.20
CA ILE A 162 -2.04 2.97 7.48
C ILE A 162 -1.19 3.36 8.69
N LEU A 163 -0.17 4.21 8.49
CA LEU A 163 0.77 4.60 9.54
C LEU A 163 0.08 5.21 10.78
N PRO A 164 -0.93 6.09 10.67
CA PRO A 164 -1.66 6.58 11.83
C PRO A 164 -2.42 5.46 12.56
N GLU A 165 -3.14 4.62 11.82
CA GLU A 165 -3.99 3.57 12.37
C GLU A 165 -3.17 2.45 13.02
N SER A 166 -2.03 2.06 12.43
CA SER A 166 -1.10 1.09 13.01
C SER A 166 -0.54 1.60 14.34
N LYS A 167 -0.13 2.88 14.40
CA LYS A 167 0.34 3.52 15.64
C LYS A 167 -0.73 3.56 16.71
N ILE A 168 -1.99 3.81 16.35
CA ILE A 168 -3.10 3.77 17.30
C ILE A 168 -3.29 2.34 17.81
N ALA A 169 -3.37 1.34 16.92
CA ALA A 169 -3.62 -0.05 17.28
C ALA A 169 -2.57 -0.59 18.26
N ILE A 170 -1.28 -0.43 17.94
CA ILE A 170 -0.15 -0.94 18.76
C ILE A 170 -0.13 -0.31 20.17
N ASN A 171 -0.62 0.92 20.32
CA ASN A 171 -0.63 1.62 21.61
C ASN A 171 -1.93 1.44 22.39
N THR A 172 -2.98 0.85 21.80
CA THR A 172 -4.32 0.81 22.40
C THR A 172 -4.78 -0.61 22.71
N ILE A 173 -4.41 -1.58 21.88
CA ILE A 173 -4.86 -2.97 21.98
C ILE A 173 -3.69 -3.95 21.79
N GLU A 174 -3.89 -5.20 22.21
CA GLU A 174 -2.99 -6.29 21.81
C GLU A 174 -3.27 -6.63 20.34
N VAL A 175 -2.32 -6.35 19.45
CA VAL A 175 -2.38 -6.78 18.05
C VAL A 175 -1.65 -8.11 17.91
N THR A 176 -2.39 -9.18 17.67
CA THR A 176 -1.84 -10.54 17.53
C THR A 176 -1.25 -10.78 16.15
N SER A 177 -1.90 -10.23 15.12
CA SER A 177 -1.48 -10.31 13.72
C SER A 177 -1.92 -9.07 12.96
N MET A 178 -1.19 -8.73 11.90
CA MET A 178 -1.53 -7.64 11.00
C MET A 178 -1.02 -7.99 9.60
N HIS A 179 -1.81 -7.62 8.60
CA HIS A 179 -1.48 -7.81 7.19
C HIS A 179 -2.24 -6.78 6.35
N ASP A 180 -1.64 -6.32 5.27
CA ASP A 180 -2.21 -5.35 4.35
C ASP A 180 -2.78 -6.04 3.09
N PRO A 181 -4.02 -5.74 2.67
CA PRO A 181 -4.63 -6.34 1.50
C PRO A 181 -4.13 -5.67 0.20
N THR A 182 -2.93 -6.06 -0.25
CA THR A 182 -2.31 -5.61 -1.51
C THR A 182 -2.90 -6.36 -2.71
N GLU A 183 -2.09 -6.99 -3.56
CA GLU A 183 -2.57 -7.68 -4.75
C GLU A 183 -3.53 -8.83 -4.40
N GLY A 184 -4.63 -8.95 -5.14
CA GLY A 184 -5.71 -9.89 -4.81
C GLY A 184 -6.65 -9.40 -3.69
N GLY A 185 -6.36 -8.25 -3.09
CA GLY A 185 -7.28 -7.52 -2.22
C GLY A 185 -7.56 -8.21 -0.89
N LEU A 186 -8.75 -7.93 -0.35
CA LEU A 186 -9.17 -8.43 0.96
C LEU A 186 -9.20 -9.97 1.01
N ILE A 187 -9.64 -10.63 -0.06
CA ILE A 187 -9.73 -12.11 -0.07
C ILE A 187 -8.34 -12.72 0.10
N THR A 188 -7.37 -12.30 -0.72
CA THR A 188 -6.01 -12.84 -0.65
C THR A 188 -5.37 -12.48 0.68
N GLY A 189 -5.52 -11.25 1.18
CA GLY A 189 -4.96 -10.88 2.48
C GLY A 189 -5.52 -11.72 3.65
N LEU A 190 -6.81 -12.04 3.64
CA LEU A 190 -7.42 -12.93 4.63
C LEU A 190 -6.94 -14.38 4.47
N GLU A 191 -6.80 -14.86 3.23
CA GLU A 191 -6.27 -16.19 2.94
C GLU A 191 -4.82 -16.32 3.42
N GLU A 192 -3.97 -15.34 3.15
CA GLU A 192 -2.58 -15.31 3.60
C GLU A 192 -2.46 -15.28 5.12
N LEU A 193 -3.31 -14.50 5.80
CA LEU A 193 -3.39 -14.51 7.27
C LEU A 193 -3.81 -15.89 7.80
N ALA A 194 -4.84 -16.50 7.21
CA ALA A 194 -5.35 -17.81 7.59
C ALA A 194 -4.28 -18.91 7.41
N LEU A 195 -3.61 -18.90 6.27
CA LEU A 195 -2.51 -19.82 5.94
C LEU A 195 -1.32 -19.63 6.88
N ALA A 196 -0.86 -18.38 7.08
CA ALA A 196 0.30 -18.09 7.92
C ALA A 196 0.08 -18.48 9.38
N SER A 197 -1.13 -18.30 9.90
CA SER A 197 -1.49 -18.64 11.28
C SER A 197 -1.95 -20.10 11.47
N ASN A 198 -2.19 -20.83 10.36
CA ASN A 198 -2.81 -22.15 10.35
C ASN A 198 -4.17 -22.15 11.08
N LYS A 199 -5.04 -21.18 10.72
CA LYS A 199 -6.38 -20.96 11.29
C LYS A 199 -7.42 -20.76 10.18
N GLY A 200 -8.69 -20.88 10.54
CA GLY A 200 -9.81 -20.42 9.72
C GLY A 200 -10.31 -19.04 10.17
N MET A 201 -11.05 -18.36 9.30
CA MET A 201 -11.64 -17.06 9.58
C MET A 201 -13.14 -17.06 9.26
N GLU A 202 -13.95 -16.48 10.13
CA GLU A 202 -15.36 -16.24 9.89
C GLU A 202 -15.57 -14.74 9.64
N ILE A 203 -16.05 -14.39 8.44
CA ILE A 203 -16.18 -13.00 8.00
C ILE A 203 -17.66 -12.68 7.76
N ASN A 204 -18.16 -11.66 8.46
CA ASN A 204 -19.46 -11.11 8.16
C ASN A 204 -19.36 -10.17 6.96
N TYR A 205 -19.77 -10.67 5.79
CA TYR A 205 -19.73 -9.94 4.53
C TYR A 205 -20.40 -8.55 4.58
N ALA A 206 -21.51 -8.43 5.31
CA ALA A 206 -22.28 -7.19 5.40
C ALA A 206 -21.54 -6.07 6.17
N LYS A 207 -20.49 -6.42 6.92
CA LYS A 207 -19.65 -5.46 7.66
C LYS A 207 -18.42 -4.99 6.89
N ILE A 208 -18.16 -5.53 5.69
CA ILE A 208 -17.01 -5.12 4.88
C ILE A 208 -17.27 -3.70 4.34
N PRO A 209 -16.44 -2.70 4.70
CA PRO A 209 -16.65 -1.34 4.26
C PRO A 209 -16.21 -1.17 2.79
N ILE A 210 -17.18 -0.87 1.92
CA ILE A 210 -16.94 -0.61 0.50
C ILE A 210 -17.52 0.76 0.16
N LYS A 211 -16.76 1.60 -0.56
CA LYS A 211 -17.27 2.88 -1.06
C LYS A 211 -18.29 2.67 -2.18
N GLN A 212 -19.20 3.63 -2.31
CA GLN A 212 -20.20 3.60 -3.38
C GLN A 212 -19.52 3.67 -4.76
N GLU A 213 -18.51 4.53 -4.90
CA GLU A 213 -17.73 4.69 -6.11
C GLU A 213 -17.05 3.38 -6.53
N THR A 214 -16.42 2.69 -5.57
CA THR A 214 -15.84 1.35 -5.76
C THR A 214 -16.88 0.37 -6.28
N SER A 215 -18.05 0.31 -5.63
CA SER A 215 -19.13 -0.60 -6.04
C SER A 215 -19.62 -0.31 -7.47
N ILE A 216 -19.77 0.96 -7.84
CA ILE A 216 -20.24 1.37 -9.17
C ILE A 216 -19.20 1.04 -10.25
N ILE A 217 -17.92 1.36 -10.01
CA ILE A 217 -16.82 1.08 -10.92
C ILE A 217 -16.66 -0.43 -11.12
N CYS A 218 -16.60 -1.20 -10.03
CA CYS A 218 -16.52 -2.66 -10.09
C CYS A 218 -17.68 -3.26 -10.88
N LYS A 219 -18.92 -2.83 -10.62
CA LYS A 219 -20.10 -3.31 -11.35
C LYS A 219 -20.01 -2.99 -12.85
N LYS A 220 -19.55 -1.78 -13.21
CA LYS A 220 -19.40 -1.38 -14.61
C LYS A 220 -18.36 -2.22 -15.36
N LEU A 221 -17.29 -2.61 -14.67
CA LEU A 221 -16.18 -3.38 -15.23
C LEU A 221 -16.32 -4.90 -15.02
N ASN A 222 -17.41 -5.35 -14.40
CA ASN A 222 -17.64 -6.75 -14.02
C ASN A 222 -16.50 -7.34 -13.15
N LEU A 223 -16.07 -6.56 -12.15
CA LEU A 223 -15.02 -6.93 -11.19
C LEU A 223 -15.63 -7.15 -9.79
N ASN A 224 -14.98 -7.99 -8.99
CA ASN A 224 -15.32 -8.16 -7.58
C ASN A 224 -14.49 -7.17 -6.72
N PRO A 225 -15.12 -6.27 -5.93
CA PRO A 225 -14.38 -5.30 -5.12
C PRO A 225 -13.46 -5.93 -4.06
N LEU A 226 -13.76 -7.15 -3.62
CA LEU A 226 -12.94 -7.87 -2.64
C LEU A 226 -11.58 -8.29 -3.19
N GLY A 227 -11.46 -8.38 -4.52
CA GLY A 227 -10.23 -8.73 -5.22
C GLY A 227 -9.42 -7.52 -5.67
N LEU A 228 -9.87 -6.29 -5.37
CA LEU A 228 -9.15 -5.09 -5.74
C LEU A 228 -8.01 -4.80 -4.77
N ILE A 229 -6.88 -4.38 -5.35
CA ILE A 229 -5.73 -3.89 -4.61
C ILE A 229 -6.10 -2.72 -3.68
N SER A 230 -5.63 -2.74 -2.43
CA SER A 230 -5.93 -1.70 -1.42
C SER A 230 -4.69 -0.99 -0.88
N SER A 231 -3.51 -1.62 -0.97
CA SER A 231 -2.18 -1.09 -0.57
C SER A 231 -2.09 -0.50 0.83
N GLY A 232 -2.73 -1.13 1.83
CA GLY A 232 -2.75 -0.69 3.23
C GLY A 232 -4.09 -0.94 3.89
#